data_AF-A0A482Z7V4-F1
#
_entry.id   AF-A0A482Z7V4-F1
#
_cell.length_a   1.000
_cell.length_b   1.000
_cell.length_c   1.000
_cell.angle_alpha   90.00
_cell.angle_beta   90.00
_cell.angle_gamma   90.00
#
_symmetry.space_group_name_H-M   'P 1'
#
loop_
_entity.id
_entity.type
_entity.pdbx_description
1 polymer ?
#
loop_
_entity_poly.entity_id
_entity_poly.type
_entity_poly.pdbx_seq_one_letter_code
_entity_poly.pdbx_strand_id
1 'polypeptide(L)' 'MKIIFFTVSAVLLIVSVVETEAKGTCLPYAAVCTKNSSVCCSGLACDCYIRFEDGVEKGEKCWCIDKGVTYTKE' A
#
# COMPACT_ATOMS: atom_id res chain seq x y z
N MET A 1 25.78 39.18 23.20
CA MET A 1 24.70 38.65 22.32
C MET A 1 25.22 37.38 21.67
N LYS A 2 24.46 36.35 21.33
CA LYS A 2 23.16 35.79 21.75
C LYS A 2 23.02 34.56 20.83
N ILE A 3 22.84 33.39 21.45
CA ILE A 3 22.33 32.09 20.96
C ILE A 3 23.17 31.25 19.98
N ILE A 4 23.72 30.18 20.58
CA ILE A 4 24.06 28.91 19.96
C ILE A 4 22.75 28.18 19.64
N PHE A 5 22.54 27.77 18.40
CA PHE A 5 21.47 26.82 18.05
C PHE A 5 22.10 25.50 17.56
N PHE A 6 22.36 24.62 18.54
CA PHE A 6 22.01 23.20 18.48
C PHE A 6 20.50 23.12 18.08
N THR A 7 19.95 22.22 17.28
CA THR A 7 20.27 20.83 16.96
C THR A 7 19.25 20.36 15.93
N VAL A 8 19.72 19.54 14.98
CA VAL A 8 19.08 18.28 14.58
C VAL A 8 17.70 18.36 13.94
N SER A 9 17.72 18.31 12.61
CA SER A 9 17.13 17.21 11.83
C SER A 9 15.75 16.73 12.29
N ALA A 10 14.72 17.54 12.06
CA ALA A 10 13.36 17.04 11.94
C ALA A 10 13.13 16.65 10.48
N VAL A 11 13.58 15.45 10.11
CA VAL A 11 13.15 14.77 8.88
C VAL A 11 11.64 14.53 9.04
N LEU A 12 10.84 15.46 8.53
CA LEU A 12 9.42 15.26 8.31
C LEU A 12 9.30 14.14 7.28
N LEU A 13 9.06 12.92 7.77
CA LEU A 13 8.62 11.79 6.98
C LEU A 13 7.28 12.16 6.36
N ILE A 14 7.36 12.68 5.14
CA ILE A 14 6.22 12.88 4.24
C ILE A 14 5.73 11.49 3.86
N VAL A 15 4.80 10.93 4.63
CA VAL A 15 3.99 9.81 4.17
C VAL A 15 2.94 10.40 3.24
N SER A 16 3.35 10.64 1.99
CA SER A 16 2.43 10.97 0.91
C SER A 16 1.59 9.72 0.62
N VAL A 17 0.44 9.60 1.27
CA VAL A 17 -0.63 8.73 0.79
C VAL A 17 -1.16 9.39 -0.47
N VAL A 18 -0.65 8.95 -1.61
CA VAL A 18 -1.14 9.35 -2.93
C VAL A 18 -2.43 8.56 -3.17
N GLU A 19 -3.56 9.12 -2.73
CA GLU A 19 -4.87 8.78 -3.25
C GLU A 19 -5.02 9.44 -4.63
N THR A 20 -4.53 8.75 -5.67
CA THR A 20 -4.83 9.13 -7.05
C THR A 20 -6.07 8.38 -7.52
N GLU A 21 -7.21 9.02 -7.28
CA GLU A 21 -8.46 8.78 -8.00
C GLU A 21 -8.28 9.31 -9.44
N ALA A 22 -7.79 8.47 -10.36
CA ALA A 22 -7.64 8.84 -11.77
C ALA A 22 -8.46 7.91 -12.68
N LYS A 23 -9.55 8.45 -13.24
CA LYS A 23 -10.25 7.84 -14.38
C LYS A 23 -9.29 7.71 -15.56
N GLY A 24 -8.85 6.48 -15.85
CA GLY A 24 -8.18 6.14 -17.12
C GLY A 24 -7.07 5.08 -17.07
N THR A 25 -6.63 4.63 -15.90
CA THR A 25 -5.41 3.83 -15.79
C THR A 25 -5.61 2.73 -14.76
N CYS A 26 -5.27 1.49 -15.12
CA CYS A 26 -5.40 0.35 -14.22
C CYS A 26 -4.44 0.43 -13.03
N LEU A 27 -4.76 -0.25 -11.93
CA LEU A 27 -3.95 -0.34 -10.72
C LEU A 27 -2.75 -1.29 -10.94
N PRO A 28 -1.52 -0.84 -10.69
CA PRO A 28 -0.32 -1.66 -10.87
C PRO A 28 -0.16 -2.71 -9.76
N TYR A 29 0.86 -3.55 -9.86
CA TYR A 29 1.19 -4.56 -8.85
C TYR A 29 1.36 -3.93 -7.46
N ALA A 30 0.87 -4.63 -6.43
CA ALA A 30 0.84 -4.22 -5.03
C ALA A 30 0.09 -2.89 -4.73
N ALA A 31 -0.64 -2.32 -5.69
CA ALA A 31 -1.55 -1.21 -5.41
C ALA A 31 -2.77 -1.72 -4.62
N VAL A 32 -3.29 -0.86 -3.74
CA VAL A 32 -4.52 -1.15 -2.99
C VAL A 32 -5.71 -1.14 -3.93
N CYS A 33 -6.55 -2.16 -3.84
CA CYS A 33 -7.75 -2.31 -4.66
C CYS A 33 -8.98 -2.56 -3.78
N THR A 34 -10.18 -2.59 -4.38
CA THR A 34 -11.41 -2.96 -3.67
C THR A 34 -12.03 -4.19 -4.32
N LYS A 35 -12.67 -5.07 -3.53
CA LYS A 35 -13.35 -6.29 -4.03
C LYS A 35 -14.31 -6.02 -5.20
N ASN A 36 -14.91 -4.83 -5.22
CA ASN A 36 -15.98 -4.49 -6.15
C ASN A 36 -15.50 -3.78 -7.41
N SER A 37 -14.22 -3.43 -7.54
CA SER A 37 -13.69 -2.75 -8.72
C SER A 37 -12.44 -3.48 -9.25
N SER A 38 -12.62 -4.19 -10.36
CA SER A 38 -11.54 -4.86 -11.09
C SER A 38 -10.67 -3.86 -11.86
N VAL A 39 -10.07 -2.90 -11.16
CA VAL A 39 -9.24 -1.86 -11.79
C VAL A 39 -7.79 -2.31 -11.93
N CYS A 40 -7.38 -3.47 -11.42
CA CYS A 40 -6.02 -3.99 -11.59
C CYS A 40 -5.63 -4.16 -13.07
N CYS A 41 -4.38 -3.90 -13.39
CA CYS A 41 -3.86 -4.05 -14.74
C CYS A 41 -3.95 -5.50 -15.25
N SER A 42 -3.85 -5.66 -16.57
CA SER A 42 -3.84 -7.00 -17.19
C SER A 42 -2.76 -7.87 -16.55
N GLY A 43 -3.07 -9.16 -16.31
CA GLY A 43 -2.21 -10.08 -15.57
C GLY A 43 -2.36 -10.01 -14.05
N LEU A 44 -3.03 -8.98 -13.51
CA LEU A 44 -3.23 -8.80 -12.06
C LEU A 44 -4.70 -9.02 -11.65
N ALA A 45 -4.91 -9.55 -10.45
CA ALA A 45 -6.20 -9.69 -9.79
C ALA A 45 -6.17 -8.95 -8.44
N CYS A 46 -7.32 -8.38 -8.06
CA CYS A 46 -7.50 -7.86 -6.72
C CYS A 46 -7.71 -9.05 -5.78
N ASP A 47 -6.74 -9.31 -4.90
CA ASP A 47 -6.83 -10.38 -3.91
C ASP A 47 -6.79 -9.78 -2.50
N CYS A 48 -7.60 -10.34 -1.63
CA CYS A 48 -7.85 -9.82 -0.29
C CYS A 48 -7.42 -10.84 0.75
N TYR A 49 -6.62 -10.39 1.70
CA TYR A 49 -6.16 -11.25 2.78
C TYR A 49 -6.35 -10.56 4.13
N ILE A 50 -6.66 -11.37 5.13
CA ILE A 50 -6.71 -10.94 6.53
C ILE A 50 -5.27 -10.63 6.94
N ARG A 51 -5.02 -9.38 7.32
CA ARG A 51 -3.72 -8.96 7.85
C ARG A 51 -3.68 -9.23 9.35
N PHE A 52 -2.63 -9.91 9.75
CA PHE A 52 -2.23 -10.00 11.15
C PHE A 52 -0.94 -9.20 11.34
N GLU A 53 -0.92 -8.34 12.34
CA GLU A 53 0.28 -7.64 12.80
C GLU A 53 0.53 -8.08 14.23
N ASP A 54 1.70 -8.66 14.50
CA ASP A 54 2.07 -9.23 15.80
C ASP A 54 1.03 -10.22 16.37
N GLY A 55 0.39 -10.99 15.48
CA GLY A 55 -0.65 -11.96 15.84
C GLY A 55 -2.04 -11.36 16.08
N VAL A 56 -2.20 -10.05 15.97
CA VAL A 56 -3.49 -9.35 16.10
C VAL A 56 -4.09 -9.12 14.73
N GLU A 57 -5.35 -9.53 14.55
CA GLU A 57 -6.11 -9.24 13.33
C GLU A 57 -6.30 -7.72 13.17
N LYS A 58 -5.83 -7.17 12.05
CA LYS A 58 -5.95 -5.75 11.68
C LYS A 58 -7.02 -5.51 10.61
N GLY A 59 -7.74 -6.56 10.24
CA GLY A 59 -8.77 -6.56 9.21
C GLY A 59 -8.28 -7.01 7.84
N GLU A 60 -9.22 -7.05 6.91
CA GLU A 60 -8.97 -7.41 5.53
C GLU A 60 -8.35 -6.23 4.77
N LYS A 61 -7.35 -6.52 3.96
CA LYS A 61 -6.80 -5.58 2.98
C LYS A 61 -6.67 -6.28 1.64
N CYS A 62 -6.80 -5.52 0.56
CA CYS A 62 -6.80 -6.05 -0.80
C CYS A 62 -5.72 -5.36 -1.64
N TRP A 63 -5.06 -6.13 -2.49
CA TRP A 63 -4.02 -5.65 -3.37
C TRP A 63 -4.10 -6.29 -4.75
N CYS A 64 -3.62 -5.57 -5.77
CA CYS A 64 -3.41 -6.14 -7.09
C CYS A 64 -2.18 -7.04 -7.09
N ILE A 65 -2.36 -8.34 -7.23
CA ILE A 65 -1.30 -9.35 -7.28
C ILE A 65 -1.44 -10.22 -8.53
N ASP A 66 -0.44 -11.05 -8.83
CA ASP A 66 -0.45 -11.87 -10.04
C ASP A 66 -1.64 -12.84 -10.07
N LYS A 67 -2.29 -12.95 -11.23
CA LYS A 67 -3.36 -13.90 -11.46
C LYS A 67 -2.83 -15.32 -11.50
N GLY A 68 -3.47 -16.23 -10.76
CA GLY A 68 -3.22 -17.66 -10.88
C GLY A 68 -1.89 -18.14 -10.29
N VAL A 69 -1.28 -17.36 -9.40
CA VAL A 69 -0.09 -17.76 -8.65
C VAL A 69 -0.46 -18.06 -7.20
N THR A 70 0.37 -18.83 -6.51
CA THR A 70 0.27 -19.07 -5.06
C THR A 70 1.57 -18.62 -4.41
N TYR A 71 1.48 -17.69 -3.46
CA TYR A 71 2.64 -17.23 -2.70
C TYR A 71 2.83 -18.10 -1.46
N THR A 72 4.01 -18.70 -1.32
CA THR A 72 4.43 -19.44 -0.13
C THR A 72 5.48 -18.64 0.62
N LYS A 73 5.46 -18.69 1.95
CA LYS A 73 6.59 -18.21 2.74
C LYS A 73 7.73 -19.22 2.61
N GLU A 74 8.91 -18.75 2.21
CA GLU A 74 10.16 -19.52 2.33
C GLU A 74 10.65 -19.51 3.78
#